data_AF-A0A537UX27-F1
#
_entry.id   AF-A0A537UX27-F1
#
_cell.length_a   1.000
_cell.length_b   1.000
_cell.length_c   1.000
_cell.angle_alpha   90.00
_cell.angle_beta   90.00
_cell.angle_gamma   90.00
#
_symmetry.space_group_name_H-M   'P 1'
#
loop_
_entity.id
_entity.type
_entity.pdbx_description
1 polymer ?
#
loop_
_entity_poly.entity_id
_entity_poly.type
_entity_poly.pdbx_seq_one_letter_code
_entity_poly.pdbx_strand_id
1 'polypeptide(L)' 'GVVQIAGLIARRIVCFVREGASVGAGERIGMIRFGSRVDVYLPEGARPLIAEGQTAIAGETVIADLAARDPQRTFRVG' A
#
# COMPACT_ATOMS: atom_id res chain seq x y z
N GLY A 1 -6.45 2.31 5.96
CA GLY A 1 -5.54 1.35 6.63
C GLY A 1 -5.07 0.29 5.64
N VAL A 2 -4.34 -0.73 6.08
CA VAL A 2 -3.88 -1.81 5.20
C VAL A 2 -4.14 -3.19 5.80
N VAL A 3 -4.42 -4.17 4.95
CA VAL A 3 -4.53 -5.58 5.33
C VAL A 3 -3.53 -6.38 4.51
N GLN A 4 -2.66 -7.12 5.20
CA GLN A 4 -1.74 -8.07 4.56
C GLN A 4 -2.43 -9.43 4.47
N ILE A 5 -2.49 -10.03 3.29
CA ILE A 5 -3.19 -11.29 3.04
C ILE A 5 -2.19 -12.31 2.51
N ALA A 6 -1.93 -13.35 3.30
CA ALA A 6 -1.04 -14.43 2.92
C ALA A 6 -1.64 -15.26 1.77
N GLY A 7 -0.83 -15.53 0.74
CA GLY A 7 -1.21 -16.44 -0.35
C GLY A 7 -1.15 -17.91 0.04
N LEU A 8 -1.59 -18.79 -0.87
CA LEU A 8 -1.69 -20.25 -0.66
C LEU A 8 -0.39 -20.91 -0.14
N ILE A 9 0.77 -20.41 -0.58
CA ILE A 9 2.10 -20.94 -0.21
C ILE A 9 2.65 -20.26 1.07
N ALA A 10 2.09 -19.12 1.46
CA ALA A 10 2.59 -18.31 2.56
C ALA A 10 2.03 -18.78 3.92
N ARG A 11 2.88 -19.37 4.76
CA ARG A 11 2.46 -19.96 6.05
C ARG A 11 2.23 -18.95 7.19
N ARG A 12 2.73 -17.71 7.09
CA ARG A 12 2.65 -16.71 8.16
C ARG A 12 2.90 -15.29 7.62
N ILE A 13 2.18 -14.32 8.18
CA ILE A 13 2.44 -12.87 8.08
C ILE A 13 3.34 -12.48 9.26
N VAL A 14 4.41 -11.73 8.99
CA VAL A 14 5.32 -11.21 10.03
C VAL A 14 5.03 -9.73 10.24
N CYS A 15 4.63 -9.36 11.46
CA CYS A 15 4.41 -7.96 11.83
C CYS A 15 5.67 -7.41 12.50
N PHE A 16 6.10 -6.21 12.11
CA PHE A 16 7.25 -5.51 12.71
C PHE A 16 6.83 -4.36 13.63
N VAL A 17 5.56 -3.97 13.59
CA VAL A 17 5.00 -2.88 14.40
C VAL A 17 3.94 -3.41 15.37
N ARG A 18 3.57 -2.56 16.33
CA ARG A 18 2.51 -2.81 17.30
C ARG A 18 1.58 -1.60 17.36
N GLU A 19 0.41 -1.78 17.96
CA GLU A 19 -0.53 -0.68 18.18
C GLU A 19 0.13 0.49 18.93
N GLY A 20 -0.19 1.71 18.51
CA GLY A 20 0.41 2.94 19.03
C GLY A 20 1.84 3.23 18.55
N ALA A 21 2.46 2.38 17.73
CA ALA A 21 3.76 2.69 17.14
C ALA A 21 3.64 3.80 16.07
N SER A 22 4.56 4.76 16.11
CA SER A 22 4.76 5.72 15.03
C SER A 22 5.48 5.05 13.86
N VAL A 23 5.10 5.38 12.63
CA VAL A 23 5.67 4.80 11.41
C VAL A 23 6.06 5.93 10.45
N GLY A 24 7.29 5.91 9.96
CA GLY A 24 7.77 6.84 8.95
C GLY A 24 7.40 6.44 7.51
N ALA A 25 7.53 7.39 6.57
CA ALA A 25 7.39 7.08 5.15
C ALA A 25 8.43 6.06 4.70
N GLY A 26 8.01 5.03 3.95
CA GLY A 26 8.88 3.95 3.48
C GLY A 26 9.27 2.91 4.54
N GLU A 27 8.87 3.10 5.80
CA GLU A 27 9.21 2.16 6.87
C GLU A 27 8.45 0.84 6.73
N ARG A 28 9.14 -0.27 7.03
CA ARG A 28 8.59 -1.62 6.92
C ARG A 28 7.73 -1.93 8.13
N ILE A 29 6.42 -2.04 7.92
CA ILE A 29 5.47 -2.45 8.97
C ILE A 29 5.34 -3.97 9.15
N GLY A 30 5.76 -4.75 8.14
CA GLY A 30 5.66 -6.20 8.15
C GLY A 30 6.23 -6.84 6.90
N MET A 31 6.11 -8.16 6.79
CA MET A 31 6.59 -8.95 5.68
C MET A 31 5.60 -10.08 5.34
N ILE A 32 5.29 -10.19 4.05
CA ILE A 32 4.56 -11.30 3.44
C ILE A 32 5.40 -11.93 2.33
N ARG A 33 5.14 -13.19 1.98
CA ARG A 33 5.89 -13.94 0.96
C ARG A 33 5.30 -13.74 -0.44
N PHE A 34 6.05 -14.11 -1.48
CA PHE A 34 5.56 -14.14 -2.85
C PHE A 34 4.25 -14.93 -2.99
N GLY A 35 3.36 -14.44 -3.87
CA GLY A 35 1.99 -14.95 -4.01
C GLY A 35 1.00 -14.39 -2.98
N SER A 36 1.44 -13.55 -2.06
CA SER A 36 0.58 -12.80 -1.13
C SER A 36 0.17 -11.45 -1.74
N ARG A 37 -0.81 -10.77 -1.12
CA ARG A 37 -1.26 -9.43 -1.53
C ARG A 37 -1.43 -8.48 -0.34
N VAL A 38 -1.52 -7.18 -0.63
CA VAL A 38 -1.89 -6.15 0.34
C VAL A 38 -3.11 -5.42 -0.18
N ASP A 39 -4.13 -5.30 0.67
CA ASP A 39 -5.28 -4.44 0.43
C ASP A 39 -5.06 -3.10 1.13
N VAL A 40 -5.17 -2.00 0.38
CA VAL A 40 -5.02 -0.63 0.88
C VAL A 40 -6.38 0.03 0.88
N TYR A 41 -6.87 0.38 2.07
CA TYR A 41 -8.14 1.09 2.26
C TYR A 41 -7.87 2.59 2.36
N LEU A 42 -8.41 3.33 1.42
CA LEU A 42 -8.38 4.78 1.42
C LEU A 42 -9.60 5.33 2.17
N PRO A 43 -9.43 6.37 3.00
CA PRO A 43 -10.56 7.04 3.63
C PRO A 43 -11.39 7.80 2.59
N GLU A 44 -12.61 8.17 2.97
CA GLU A 44 -13.45 9.04 2.14
C GLU A 44 -12.74 10.37 1.83
N GLY A 45 -12.88 10.84 0.59
CA GLY A 45 -12.25 12.07 0.10
C GLY A 45 -10.79 11.92 -0.35
N ALA A 46 -10.12 10.81 -0.06
CA ALA A 46 -8.78 10.56 -0.59
C ALA A 46 -8.82 10.34 -2.11
N ARG A 47 -7.82 10.89 -2.81
CA ARG A 47 -7.68 10.77 -4.27
C ARG A 47 -6.60 9.72 -4.60
N PRO A 48 -6.93 8.63 -5.31
CA PRO A 48 -5.93 7.72 -5.84
C PRO A 48 -4.98 8.42 -6.82
N LEU A 49 -3.68 8.10 -6.71
CA LEU A 49 -2.59 8.65 -7.53
C LEU A 49 -1.89 7.57 -8.36
N ILE A 50 -2.57 6.45 -8.59
CA ILE A 50 -2.11 5.30 -9.38
C ILE A 50 -3.24 4.83 -10.31
N ALA A 51 -2.87 4.11 -11.37
CA ALA A 51 -3.81 3.41 -12.24
C ALA A 51 -3.88 1.91 -11.96
N GLU A 52 -5.02 1.30 -12.31
CA GLU A 52 -5.14 -0.15 -12.36
C GLU A 52 -4.14 -0.76 -13.36
N GLY A 53 -3.56 -1.90 -13.01
CA GLY A 53 -2.52 -2.57 -13.81
C GLY A 53 -1.12 -1.94 -13.72
N GLN A 54 -0.97 -0.76 -13.12
CA GLN A 54 0.34 -0.15 -12.92
C GLN A 54 1.20 -0.94 -11.91
N THR A 55 2.48 -1.11 -12.21
CA THR A 55 3.44 -1.64 -11.22
C THR A 55 3.67 -0.63 -10.10
N ALA A 56 3.67 -1.12 -8.85
CA ALA A 56 4.00 -0.34 -7.66
C ALA A 56 5.27 -0.90 -6.99
N ILE A 57 6.10 0.00 -6.47
CA ILE A 57 7.30 -0.30 -5.68
C ILE A 57 7.01 0.02 -4.22
N ALA A 58 7.19 -0.97 -3.35
CA ALA A 58 6.92 -0.84 -1.92
C ALA A 58 7.80 0.24 -1.28
N GLY A 59 7.18 1.12 -0.50
CA GLY A 59 7.87 2.24 0.17
C GLY A 59 8.18 3.45 -0.72
N GLU A 60 7.93 3.36 -2.03
CA GLU A 60 8.26 4.41 -2.99
C GLU A 60 7.05 4.93 -3.76
N THR A 61 6.20 4.03 -4.28
CA THR A 61 5.04 4.44 -5.07
C THR A 61 3.99 5.09 -4.18
N VAL A 62 3.72 6.37 -4.43
CA VAL A 62 2.63 7.11 -3.77
C VAL A 62 1.29 6.64 -4.32
N ILE A 63 0.46 6.03 -3.47
CA ILE A 63 -0.81 5.40 -3.88
C ILE A 63 -1.97 6.39 -3.88
N ALA A 64 -1.97 7.37 -2.97
CA ALA A 64 -3.07 8.33 -2.84
C ALA A 64 -2.63 9.64 -2.19
N ASP A 65 -3.34 10.71 -2.50
CA ASP A 65 -3.33 11.95 -1.75
C ASP A 65 -4.56 12.00 -0.84
N LEU A 66 -4.31 11.99 0.48
CA LEU A 66 -5.36 12.02 1.49
C LEU A 66 -6.08 13.37 1.59
N ALA A 67 -5.47 14.46 1.12
CA ALA A 67 -6.05 15.80 1.12
C ALA A 67 -6.65 16.20 -0.23
N ALA A 68 -6.51 15.35 -1.26
CA ALA A 68 -6.96 15.59 -2.63
C ALA A 68 -6.54 16.96 -3.22
N ARG A 69 -5.36 17.44 -2.83
CA ARG A 69 -4.75 18.69 -3.28
C ARG A 69 -3.87 18.50 -4.52
N ASP A 70 -3.28 17.33 -4.70
CA ASP A 70 -2.43 17.02 -5.84
C ASP A 70 -3.28 17.02 -7.13
N PRO A 71 -2.89 17.76 -8.20
CA PRO A 71 -3.56 17.67 -9.49
C PRO A 71 -3.71 16.23 -9.97
N GLN A 72 -4.76 15.98 -10.75
CA GLN A 72 -5.03 14.65 -11.28
C GLN A 72 -3.86 14.19 -12.16
N ARG A 73 -3.21 13.09 -11.77
CA ARG A 73 -2.11 12.51 -12.53
C ARG A 73 -2.64 11.79 -13.77
N THR A 74 -1.95 11.93 -14.89
CA THR A 74 -2.18 11.11 -16.09
C THR A 74 -1.33 9.85 -16.03
N PHE A 75 -1.94 8.69 -16.27
CA PHE A 75 -1.26 7.40 -16.21
C PHE A 75 -1.09 6.81 -17.62
N ARG A 76 0.06 6.21 -17.89
CA ARG A 76 0.23 5.32 -19.04
C ARG A 76 0.02 3.90 -18.56
N VAL A 77 -1.07 3.29 -19.02
CA VAL A 77 -1.34 1.87 -18.79
C VAL A 77 -0.63 1.10 -19.92
N GLY A 78 0.20 0.13 -19.55
CA GLY A 78 0.89 -0.77 -20.47
C GLY A 78 0.07 -1.99 -20.80
#